data_AF-A0A821FN29-F1
#
_entry.id   AF-A0A821FN29-F1
#
_cell.length_a   1.000
_cell.length_b   1.000
_cell.length_c   1.000
_cell.angle_alpha   90.00
_cell.angle_beta   90.00
_cell.angle_gamma   90.00
#
_symmetry.space_group_name_H-M   'P 1'
#
loop_
_entity.id
_entity.type
_entity.pdbx_description
1 polymer ?
#
loop_
_entity_poly.entity_id
_entity_poly.type
_entity_poly.pdbx_seq_one_letter_code
_entity_poly.pdbx_strand_id
1 'polypeptide(L)'
;MYRYDQSKNLYAYDRKGYGGDRCEIVDNEIILSFRDDIVLSSSIFIHFIEVIQNDIPKRTTTLRTIPPIQKSITIFWSKPFNLIFIEIYNKIYYLAHTQNTYQQTANISIMINQFDRCQNISELFNESFVQRHLLRRIKHYHVPCQKNLNLSCFYDDIHLCLCYNLQKQRLANCFEFNHNMNYNCLDQNSCKGESQCFQDDDICPTRSVCICSPCFYGTRCQFSVNGFGLSLDGILGYHIQPHIDLLNQPSIILFSLSVVIISIVVGLINGILSLITFQNRQVCEVGCGFYLIGSSITTLLTTIIFGLKFWILVLAQMTVISNRVFLQIQCMSFDFLLRVCLNMDQWLNACIAVERTITVLK
;
A
#
# COMPACT_ATOMS: atom_id res chain seq x y z
N MET A 1 0.02 8.73 -27.46
CA MET A 1 -0.96 9.35 -28.37
C MET A 1 -1.36 10.66 -27.71
N TYR A 2 -0.84 11.78 -28.21
CA TYR A 2 -1.01 13.10 -27.59
C TYR A 2 -2.44 13.60 -27.82
N ARG A 3 -3.10 14.09 -26.77
CA ARG A 3 -4.31 14.90 -26.88
C ARG A 3 -3.94 16.31 -26.44
N TYR A 4 -4.07 17.26 -27.35
CA TYR A 4 -3.83 18.68 -27.09
C TYR A 4 -4.99 19.20 -26.23
N ASP A 5 -4.68 19.75 -25.05
CA ASP A 5 -5.61 20.59 -24.31
C ASP A 5 -4.95 21.96 -24.13
N GLN A 6 -5.60 23.00 -24.65
CA GLN A 6 -5.11 24.37 -24.66
C GLN A 6 -5.38 25.03 -23.31
N SER A 7 -4.64 24.64 -22.27
CA SER A 7 -4.41 25.49 -21.11
C SER A 7 -3.16 25.01 -20.37
N LYS A 8 -2.34 25.98 -19.94
CA LYS A 8 -1.03 25.82 -19.30
C LYS A 8 -0.95 24.64 -18.32
N ASN A 9 -0.26 23.57 -18.75
CA ASN A 9 0.76 22.80 -18.04
C ASN A 9 0.99 21.51 -18.84
N LEU A 10 2.21 21.31 -19.37
CA LEU A 10 2.58 20.04 -19.99
C LEU A 10 2.61 18.98 -18.88
N TYR A 11 1.54 18.21 -18.74
CA TYR A 11 1.59 16.95 -18.02
C TYR A 11 2.13 15.90 -18.99
N ALA A 12 3.41 15.56 -18.84
CA ALA A 12 3.94 14.34 -19.44
C ALA A 12 3.13 13.17 -18.87
N TYR A 13 2.55 12.36 -19.77
CA TYR A 13 1.89 11.13 -19.36
C TYR A 13 2.97 10.11 -19.06
N ASP A 14 3.25 9.87 -17.77
CA ASP A 14 4.22 8.87 -17.31
C ASP A 14 3.94 7.51 -17.98
N ARG A 15 4.73 7.16 -18.99
CA ARG A 15 4.80 5.79 -19.46
C ARG A 15 5.63 5.01 -18.45
N LYS A 16 5.07 3.93 -17.91
CA LYS A 16 5.84 3.00 -17.08
C LYS A 16 7.12 2.59 -17.80
N GLY A 17 8.27 2.80 -17.15
CA GLY A 17 9.59 2.47 -17.69
C GLY A 17 10.29 3.59 -18.46
N TYR A 18 9.77 4.82 -18.43
CA TYR A 18 10.40 5.98 -19.06
C TYR A 18 10.38 7.20 -18.13
N GLY A 19 11.49 7.94 -18.10
CA GLY A 19 11.69 9.18 -17.34
C GLY A 19 12.28 10.31 -18.20
N GLY A 20 12.60 11.45 -17.57
CA GLY A 20 13.04 12.67 -18.25
C GLY A 20 11.90 13.66 -18.51
N ASP A 21 12.22 14.92 -18.81
CA ASP A 21 11.24 16.01 -18.97
C ASP A 21 10.25 15.75 -20.12
N ARG A 22 10.63 14.89 -21.06
CA ARG A 22 9.84 14.46 -22.22
C ARG A 22 9.66 12.94 -22.29
N CYS A 23 9.87 12.21 -21.18
CA CYS A 23 9.84 10.73 -21.15
C CYS A 23 10.81 10.08 -22.15
N GLU A 24 11.97 10.69 -22.37
CA GLU A 24 12.97 10.29 -23.34
C GLU A 24 13.98 9.26 -22.82
N ILE A 25 14.12 9.14 -21.49
CA ILE A 25 15.10 8.27 -20.84
C ILE A 25 14.42 6.94 -20.51
N VAL A 26 15.01 5.82 -20.90
CA VAL A 26 14.53 4.49 -20.47
C VAL A 26 14.92 4.29 -19.00
N ASP A 27 13.95 4.00 -18.15
CA ASP A 27 14.20 3.71 -16.74
C ASP A 27 14.91 2.36 -16.58
N ASN A 28 15.83 2.26 -15.63
CA ASN A 28 16.36 0.98 -15.19
C ASN A 28 15.26 0.24 -14.41
N GLU A 29 14.99 -1.01 -14.78
CA GLU A 29 14.12 -1.94 -14.06
C GLU A 29 14.92 -2.62 -12.95
N ILE A 30 14.68 -2.20 -11.71
CA ILE A 30 15.33 -2.75 -10.51
C ILE A 30 14.34 -3.68 -9.82
N ILE A 31 14.68 -4.97 -9.78
CA ILE A 31 13.90 -6.02 -9.14
C ILE A 31 14.59 -6.36 -7.82
N LEU A 32 13.98 -5.95 -6.71
CA LEU A 32 14.42 -6.32 -5.37
C LEU A 32 13.66 -7.55 -4.92
N SER A 33 14.37 -8.58 -4.49
CA SER A 33 13.81 -9.80 -3.92
C SER A 33 14.34 -10.02 -2.50
N PHE A 34 13.47 -10.44 -1.60
CA PHE A 34 13.78 -10.61 -0.17
C PHE A 34 13.71 -12.10 0.19
N ARG A 35 14.71 -12.57 0.93
CA ARG A 35 14.66 -13.91 1.52
C ARG A 35 13.69 -13.99 2.71
N ASP A 36 13.29 -15.22 3.01
CA ASP A 36 12.25 -15.57 3.98
C ASP A 36 12.59 -15.18 5.43
N ASP A 37 13.86 -14.95 5.72
CA ASP A 37 14.39 -14.53 7.02
C ASP A 37 14.25 -13.02 7.27
N ILE A 38 13.89 -12.23 6.24
CA ILE A 38 13.73 -10.78 6.36
C ILE A 38 12.28 -10.43 6.70
N VAL A 39 12.08 -9.80 7.85
CA VAL A 39 10.79 -9.27 8.27
C VAL A 39 10.54 -7.93 7.56
N LEU A 40 9.57 -7.90 6.65
CA LEU A 40 9.20 -6.71 5.89
C LEU A 40 8.11 -5.91 6.60
N SER A 41 8.24 -4.58 6.57
CA SER A 41 7.17 -3.65 6.94
C SER A 41 6.21 -3.40 5.77
N SER A 42 5.02 -2.83 6.06
CA SER A 42 4.02 -2.45 5.05
C SER A 42 4.58 -1.49 3.98
N SER A 43 5.60 -0.72 4.34
CA SER A 43 6.35 0.14 3.44
C SER A 43 7.84 0.05 3.72
N ILE A 44 8.65 0.21 2.67
CA ILE A 44 10.10 0.33 2.75
C ILE A 44 10.56 1.60 2.05
N PHE A 45 11.68 2.14 2.50
CA PHE A 45 12.36 3.25 1.84
C PHE A 45 13.59 2.74 1.10
N ILE A 46 13.83 3.32 -0.06
CA ILE A 46 14.90 2.92 -0.97
C ILE A 46 15.68 4.17 -1.31
N HIS A 47 16.92 4.19 -0.85
CA HIS A 47 17.82 5.32 -0.92
C HIS A 47 18.83 5.08 -2.06
N PHE A 48 18.74 5.89 -3.10
CA PHE A 48 19.69 5.94 -4.20
C PHE A 48 20.73 7.01 -3.92
N ILE A 49 22.01 6.64 -3.97
CA ILE A 49 23.12 7.55 -3.69
C ILE A 49 23.99 7.67 -4.92
N GLU A 50 24.07 8.88 -5.45
CA GLU A 50 24.97 9.26 -6.53
C GLU A 50 26.27 9.80 -5.94
N VAL A 51 27.39 9.19 -6.31
CA VAL A 51 28.72 9.61 -5.88
C VAL A 51 29.37 10.40 -7.01
N ILE A 52 29.38 11.72 -6.87
CA ILE A 52 29.99 12.63 -7.82
C ILE A 52 31.43 12.91 -7.36
N GLN A 53 32.38 12.87 -8.30
CA GLN A 53 33.78 13.10 -7.98
C GLN A 53 33.99 14.52 -7.42
N ASN A 54 34.61 14.62 -6.24
CA ASN A 54 34.89 15.87 -5.51
C ASN A 54 33.66 16.66 -5.03
N ASP A 55 32.48 16.03 -4.97
CA ASP A 55 31.27 16.64 -4.45
C ASP A 55 30.64 15.76 -3.36
N ILE A 56 29.69 16.32 -2.62
CA ILE A 56 28.94 15.62 -1.58
C ILE A 56 28.01 14.61 -2.26
N PRO A 57 27.93 13.35 -1.79
CA PRO A 57 27.02 12.36 -2.36
C PRO A 57 25.58 12.85 -2.35
N LYS A 58 24.91 12.76 -3.50
CA LYS A 58 23.50 13.16 -3.62
C LYS A 58 22.61 11.97 -3.29
N ARG A 59 21.65 12.19 -2.39
CA ARG A 59 20.67 11.17 -1.99
C ARG A 59 19.32 11.50 -2.60
N THR A 60 18.73 10.50 -3.24
CA THR A 60 17.34 10.53 -3.68
C THR A 60 16.64 9.30 -3.14
N THR A 61 15.40 9.47 -2.69
CA THR A 61 14.73 8.44 -1.88
C THR A 61 13.37 8.10 -2.46
N THR A 62 12.99 6.83 -2.45
CA THR A 62 11.66 6.41 -2.88
C THR A 62 11.01 5.51 -1.85
N LEU A 63 9.68 5.63 -1.76
CA LEU A 63 8.84 4.78 -0.92
C LEU A 63 8.18 3.71 -1.80
N ARG A 64 8.19 2.46 -1.32
CA ARG A 64 7.38 1.38 -1.90
C ARG A 64 6.58 0.68 -0.81
N THR A 65 5.28 0.53 -1.06
CA THR A 65 4.40 -0.31 -0.26
C THR A 65 4.54 -1.76 -0.71
N ILE A 66 4.83 -2.66 0.22
CA ILE A 66 4.99 -4.09 -0.08
C ILE A 66 3.71 -4.82 0.31
N PRO A 67 3.06 -5.55 -0.62
CA PRO A 67 1.99 -6.46 -0.26
C PRO A 67 2.49 -7.57 0.67
N PRO A 68 1.74 -7.94 1.72
CA PRO A 68 2.23 -8.82 2.79
C PRO A 68 2.69 -10.22 2.35
N ILE A 69 2.41 -10.64 1.11
CA ILE A 69 2.83 -11.93 0.54
C ILE A 69 3.88 -11.78 -0.57
N GLN A 70 4.04 -10.60 -1.18
CA GLN A 70 5.02 -10.39 -2.25
C GLN A 70 6.42 -10.20 -1.67
N LYS A 71 7.32 -11.15 -1.97
CA LYS A 71 8.75 -11.09 -1.61
C LYS A 71 9.61 -10.38 -2.65
N SER A 72 9.00 -9.80 -3.68
CA SER A 72 9.73 -9.01 -4.65
C SER A 72 8.98 -7.75 -5.04
N ILE A 73 9.74 -6.70 -5.33
CA ILE A 73 9.24 -5.43 -5.83
C ILE A 73 10.04 -4.99 -7.06
N THR A 74 9.34 -4.42 -8.03
CA THR A 74 9.94 -3.85 -9.23
C THR A 74 9.86 -2.33 -9.16
N ILE A 75 10.99 -1.69 -9.46
CA ILE A 75 11.15 -0.23 -9.41
C ILE A 75 11.72 0.21 -10.74
N PHE A 76 11.13 1.27 -11.29
CA PHE A 76 11.64 1.94 -12.47
C PHE A 76 12.34 3.22 -12.05
N TRP A 77 13.63 3.33 -12.37
CA TRP A 77 14.48 4.43 -11.93
C TRP A 77 15.32 5.01 -13.07
N SER A 78 15.20 6.32 -13.32
CA SER A 78 15.88 7.04 -14.40
C SER A 78 17.17 7.75 -13.96
N LYS A 79 17.27 8.17 -12.70
CA LYS A 79 18.38 9.00 -12.21
C LYS A 79 19.65 8.15 -12.02
N PRO A 80 20.85 8.71 -12.25
CA PRO A 80 22.09 8.02 -11.96
C PRO A 80 22.23 7.70 -10.46
N PHE A 81 22.88 6.57 -10.15
CA PHE A 81 23.18 6.15 -8.78
C PHE A 81 24.41 5.25 -8.75
N ASN A 82 25.11 5.20 -7.62
CA ASN A 82 26.24 4.31 -7.38
C ASN A 82 25.93 3.28 -6.29
N LEU A 83 25.08 3.65 -5.33
CA LEU A 83 24.72 2.82 -4.19
C LEU A 83 23.20 2.77 -4.03
N ILE A 84 22.70 1.60 -3.63
CA ILE A 84 21.30 1.42 -3.24
C ILE A 84 21.28 0.90 -1.80
N PHE A 85 20.66 1.66 -0.92
CA PHE A 85 20.33 1.21 0.44
C PHE A 85 18.83 1.03 0.59
N ILE A 86 18.44 0.01 1.34
CA ILE A 86 17.04 -0.24 1.67
C ILE A 86 16.88 -0.08 3.16
N GLU A 87 15.93 0.75 3.55
CA GLU A 87 15.54 0.94 4.93
C GLU A 87 14.22 0.22 5.18
N ILE A 88 14.29 -0.72 6.12
CA ILE A 88 13.18 -1.53 6.61
C ILE A 88 12.99 -1.17 8.08
N TYR A 89 11.74 -1.17 8.56
CA TYR A 89 11.30 -1.05 9.96
C TYR A 89 12.35 -0.62 11.02
N ASN A 90 12.10 0.49 11.74
CA ASN A 90 12.99 1.02 12.79
C ASN A 90 14.42 1.34 12.31
N LYS A 91 14.58 1.86 11.09
CA LYS A 91 15.87 2.32 10.54
C LYS A 91 16.92 1.21 10.45
N ILE A 92 16.48 0.01 10.08
CA ILE A 92 17.40 -1.08 9.77
C ILE A 92 17.75 -0.96 8.28
N TYR A 93 19.04 -0.74 8.01
CA TYR A 93 19.54 -0.53 6.66
C TYR A 93 20.13 -1.81 6.08
N TYR A 94 19.91 -2.03 4.78
CA TYR A 94 20.51 -3.09 3.99
C TYR A 94 21.22 -2.49 2.78
N LEU A 95 22.43 -2.94 2.48
CA LEU A 95 23.15 -2.59 1.28
C LEU A 95 22.71 -3.49 0.13
N ALA A 96 21.90 -2.96 -0.79
CA ALA A 96 21.32 -3.75 -1.87
C ALA A 96 22.24 -3.84 -3.09
N HIS A 97 22.93 -2.74 -3.43
CA HIS A 97 23.76 -2.70 -4.63
C HIS A 97 24.87 -1.67 -4.53
N THR A 98 26.01 -1.98 -5.15
CA THR A 98 27.17 -1.10 -5.27
C THR A 98 27.76 -1.18 -6.68
N GLN A 99 28.02 -0.03 -7.29
CA GLN A 99 28.73 0.05 -8.56
C GLN A 99 29.71 1.23 -8.59
N ASN A 100 30.90 1.00 -9.16
CA ASN A 100 31.96 2.00 -9.23
C ASN A 100 31.67 3.05 -10.30
N THR A 101 31.21 2.63 -11.47
CA THR A 101 30.81 3.50 -12.57
C THR A 101 29.37 3.21 -12.91
N TYR A 102 28.52 4.24 -12.90
CA TYR A 102 27.13 4.10 -13.33
C TYR A 102 27.09 3.68 -14.80
N GLN A 103 26.51 2.51 -15.06
CA GLN A 103 26.16 2.06 -16.40
C GLN A 103 24.66 1.87 -16.43
N GLN A 104 24.00 2.55 -17.37
CA GLN A 104 22.57 2.41 -17.57
C GLN A 104 22.29 0.98 -18.06
N THR A 105 21.72 0.18 -17.18
CA THR A 105 21.43 -1.24 -17.40
C THR A 105 19.92 -1.41 -17.28
N ALA A 106 19.30 -1.92 -18.35
CA ALA A 106 17.85 -2.01 -18.42
C ALA A 106 17.25 -2.84 -17.28
N ASN A 107 17.95 -3.90 -16.82
CA ASN A 107 17.43 -4.82 -15.81
C ASN A 107 18.49 -5.12 -14.75
N ILE A 108 18.21 -4.79 -13.49
CA ILE A 108 19.05 -5.09 -12.31
C ILE A 108 18.23 -5.94 -11.35
N SER A 109 18.65 -7.19 -11.12
CA SER A 109 17.99 -8.08 -10.16
C SER A 109 18.85 -8.26 -8.92
N ILE A 110 18.28 -8.01 -7.74
CA ILE A 110 18.98 -8.03 -6.46
C ILE A 110 18.22 -8.96 -5.51
N MET A 111 18.95 -9.86 -4.85
CA MET A 111 18.43 -10.69 -3.76
C MET A 111 19.07 -10.23 -2.45
N ILE A 112 18.22 -9.78 -1.52
CA ILE A 112 18.63 -9.23 -0.23
C ILE A 112 18.60 -10.34 0.81
N ASN A 113 19.69 -10.43 1.56
CA ASN A 113 19.93 -11.42 2.60
C ASN A 113 20.25 -10.73 3.94
N GLN A 114 20.22 -11.49 5.03
CA GLN A 114 20.63 -11.01 6.35
C GLN A 114 22.09 -10.51 6.39
N PHE A 115 22.96 -11.04 5.54
CA PHE A 115 24.37 -10.60 5.43
C PHE A 115 24.52 -9.20 4.82
N ASP A 116 23.49 -8.73 4.10
CA ASP A 116 23.49 -7.40 3.49
C ASP A 116 23.08 -6.31 4.50
N ARG A 117 22.66 -6.70 5.71
CA ARG A 117 22.29 -5.78 6.79
C ARG A 117 23.50 -4.97 7.24
N CYS A 118 23.36 -3.65 7.21
CA CYS A 118 24.32 -2.76 7.82
C CYS A 118 24.16 -2.79 9.34
N GLN A 119 25.25 -3.06 10.06
CA GLN A 119 25.24 -3.12 11.52
C GLN A 119 25.27 -1.72 12.13
N ASN A 120 24.62 -1.53 13.27
CA ASN A 120 24.75 -0.28 14.01
C ASN A 120 26.12 -0.22 14.70
N ILE A 121 26.72 0.96 14.80
CA ILE A 121 28.01 1.14 15.48
C ILE A 121 28.03 0.63 16.92
N SER A 122 26.87 0.66 17.61
CA SER A 122 26.70 0.11 18.95
C SER A 122 26.82 -1.41 19.02
N GLU A 123 26.58 -2.12 17.91
CA GLU A 123 26.79 -3.56 17.80
C GLU A 123 28.26 -3.91 17.54
N LEU A 124 29.04 -2.96 17.01
CA LEU A 124 30.43 -3.15 16.58
C LEU A 124 31.46 -2.74 17.64
N PHE A 125 31.10 -1.83 18.54
CA PHE A 125 31.98 -1.28 19.56
C PHE A 125 31.33 -1.29 20.94
N ASN A 126 32.16 -1.29 21.98
CA ASN A 126 31.69 -1.18 23.37
C ASN A 126 30.96 0.16 23.59
N GLU A 127 30.02 0.19 24.54
CA GLU A 127 29.22 1.39 24.87
C GLU A 127 30.09 2.61 25.19
N SER A 128 31.18 2.42 25.95
CA SER A 128 32.13 3.49 26.29
C SER A 128 32.80 4.14 25.08
N PHE A 129 32.89 3.44 23.94
CA PHE A 129 33.40 3.98 22.69
C PHE A 129 32.32 4.77 21.95
N VAL A 130 31.10 4.26 21.91
CA VAL A 130 29.95 4.90 21.24
C VAL A 130 29.64 6.26 21.85
N GLN A 131 29.82 6.41 23.17
CA GLN A 131 29.64 7.67 23.89
C GLN A 131 30.74 8.71 23.66
N ARG A 132 31.83 8.36 22.96
CA ARG A 132 32.91 9.32 22.66
C ARG A 132 32.46 10.33 21.62
N HIS A 133 33.09 11.50 21.65
CA HIS A 133 32.91 12.52 20.62
C HIS A 133 33.17 11.97 19.21
N LEU A 134 32.32 12.35 18.25
CA LEU A 134 32.32 11.89 16.85
C LEU A 134 33.71 11.88 16.20
N LEU A 135 34.47 12.98 16.32
CA LEU A 135 35.84 13.09 15.77
C LEU A 135 36.81 12.02 16.27
N ARG A 136 36.59 11.48 17.48
CA ARG A 136 37.40 10.37 18.01
C ARG A 136 36.88 9.02 17.50
N ARG A 137 35.56 8.90 17.31
CA ARG A 137 34.92 7.71 16.76
C ARG A 137 35.39 7.44 15.33
N ILE A 138 35.27 8.44 14.44
CA ILE A 138 35.60 8.35 13.00
C ILE A 138 37.01 7.81 12.75
N LYS A 139 38.00 8.20 13.56
CA LYS A 139 39.39 7.71 13.43
C LYS A 139 39.53 6.19 13.52
N HIS A 140 38.57 5.50 14.13
CA HIS A 140 38.60 4.05 14.30
C HIS A 140 37.59 3.32 13.41
N TYR A 141 36.90 4.01 12.49
CA TYR A 141 35.86 3.40 11.63
C TYR A 141 36.41 2.37 10.66
N HIS A 142 37.72 2.38 10.38
CA HIS A 142 38.36 1.33 9.61
C HIS A 142 38.51 0.01 10.39
N VAL A 143 38.51 0.03 11.74
CA VAL A 143 38.78 -1.15 12.58
C VAL A 143 37.73 -2.27 12.42
N PRO A 144 36.41 -1.99 12.44
CA PRO A 144 35.40 -3.03 12.23
C PRO A 144 35.53 -3.71 10.87
N CYS A 145 35.78 -2.92 9.82
CA CYS A 145 36.02 -3.44 8.48
C CYS A 145 37.26 -4.35 8.43
N GLN A 146 38.33 -4.05 9.18
CA GLN A 146 39.54 -4.87 9.23
C GLN A 146 39.35 -6.16 10.04
N LYS A 147 38.55 -6.12 11.11
CA LYS A 147 38.28 -7.27 11.96
C LYS A 147 37.31 -8.26 11.34
N ASN A 148 36.26 -7.76 10.68
CA ASN A 148 35.20 -8.59 10.11
C ASN A 148 35.20 -8.49 8.58
N LEU A 149 35.72 -9.53 7.93
CA LEU A 149 35.77 -9.62 6.47
C LEU A 149 34.38 -9.80 5.82
N ASN A 150 33.34 -10.10 6.58
CA ASN A 150 31.98 -10.22 6.04
C ASN A 150 31.17 -8.93 6.18
N LEU A 151 31.69 -7.92 6.89
CA LEU A 151 30.98 -6.65 7.11
C LEU A 151 31.03 -5.78 5.86
N SER A 152 29.93 -5.66 5.13
CA SER A 152 29.81 -4.83 3.93
C SER A 152 29.59 -3.35 4.26
N CYS A 153 28.74 -3.07 5.26
CA CYS A 153 28.37 -1.72 5.66
C CYS A 153 28.03 -1.63 7.15
N PHE A 154 28.07 -0.42 7.69
CA PHE A 154 27.60 -0.10 9.03
C PHE A 154 27.18 1.38 9.10
N TYR A 155 26.51 1.78 10.17
CA TYR A 155 26.05 3.16 10.34
C TYR A 155 26.15 3.63 11.80
N ASP A 156 26.28 4.94 11.97
CA ASP A 156 26.23 5.61 13.27
C ASP A 156 25.01 6.56 13.35
N ASP A 157 25.07 7.59 14.19
CA ASP A 157 23.98 8.55 14.37
C ASP A 157 23.77 9.50 13.17
N ILE A 158 24.80 9.72 12.36
CA ILE A 158 24.82 10.72 11.28
C ILE A 158 25.55 10.27 10.00
N HIS A 159 26.19 9.10 9.99
CA HIS A 159 26.96 8.57 8.87
C HIS A 159 26.52 7.17 8.51
N LEU A 160 26.60 6.91 7.22
CA LEU A 160 26.54 5.56 6.68
C LEU A 160 27.89 5.24 6.04
N CYS A 161 28.44 4.08 6.40
CA CYS A 161 29.79 3.66 6.05
C CYS A 161 29.78 2.37 5.23
N LEU A 162 30.65 2.34 4.22
CA LEU A 162 30.92 1.19 3.37
C LEU A 162 32.32 0.65 3.65
N CYS A 163 32.44 -0.66 3.83
CA CYS A 163 33.73 -1.32 3.90
C CYS A 163 34.19 -1.74 2.51
N TYR A 164 35.36 -1.27 2.09
CA TYR A 164 35.95 -1.63 0.80
C TYR A 164 37.42 -2.02 0.95
N ASN A 165 37.91 -2.84 0.02
CA ASN A 165 39.29 -3.27 0.01
C ASN A 165 40.14 -2.29 -0.81
N LEU A 166 41.11 -1.64 -0.17
CA LEU A 166 42.12 -0.84 -0.84
C LEU A 166 43.48 -1.53 -0.68
N GLN A 167 43.99 -2.10 -1.77
CA GLN A 167 45.22 -2.89 -1.79
C GLN A 167 45.18 -4.07 -0.79
N LYS A 168 45.89 -3.97 0.34
CA LYS A 168 45.98 -5.00 1.41
C LYS A 168 45.23 -4.60 2.69
N GLN A 169 44.58 -3.44 2.70
CA GLN A 169 43.87 -2.95 3.87
C GLN A 169 42.41 -2.74 3.53
N ARG A 170 41.54 -3.20 4.42
CA ARG A 170 40.11 -2.92 4.34
C ARG A 170 39.82 -1.63 5.08
N LEU A 171 39.18 -0.70 4.42
CA LEU A 171 38.91 0.64 4.94
C LEU A 171 37.41 0.91 4.92
N ALA A 172 36.93 1.68 5.88
CA ALA A 172 35.62 2.31 5.82
C ALA A 172 35.67 3.60 4.99
N ASN A 173 34.71 3.77 4.08
CA ASN A 173 34.37 5.04 3.44
C ASN A 173 32.99 5.47 3.95
N CYS A 174 32.90 6.64 4.58
CA CYS A 174 31.68 7.11 5.23
C CYS A 174 31.26 8.43 4.64
N PHE A 175 29.95 8.61 4.49
CA PHE A 175 29.33 9.86 4.08
C PHE A 175 28.24 10.23 5.07
N GLU A 176 27.94 11.52 5.15
CA GLU A 176 26.88 12.03 6.00
C GLU A 176 25.52 11.54 5.49
N PHE A 177 24.72 11.00 6.40
CA PHE A 177 23.40 10.46 6.13
C PHE A 177 22.46 10.86 7.25
N ASN A 178 21.55 11.80 6.95
CA ASN A 178 20.53 12.17 7.91
C ASN A 178 19.46 11.06 8.02
N HIS A 179 19.53 10.29 9.10
CA HIS A 179 18.59 9.21 9.46
C HIS A 179 17.22 9.71 9.95
N ASN A 180 17.08 11.01 10.20
CA ASN A 180 15.86 11.67 10.71
C ASN A 180 15.32 12.68 9.69
N MET A 181 15.55 12.45 8.39
CA MET A 181 15.05 13.37 7.39
C MET A 181 13.52 13.37 7.37
N ASN A 182 12.94 14.51 7.70
CA ASN A 182 11.50 14.75 7.64
C ASN A 182 11.20 15.52 6.36
N TYR A 183 10.33 14.95 5.54
CA TYR A 183 9.87 15.58 4.30
C TYR A 183 8.56 16.31 4.60
N ASN A 184 8.55 17.64 4.47
CA ASN A 184 7.34 18.45 4.66
C ASN A 184 6.69 18.88 3.34
N CYS A 185 7.19 18.35 2.21
CA CYS A 185 6.70 18.67 0.86
C CYS A 185 6.59 20.17 0.54
N LEU A 186 7.50 20.99 1.11
CA LEU A 186 7.62 22.43 0.86
C LEU A 186 6.27 23.18 0.92
N ASP A 187 5.40 22.82 1.87
CA ASP A 187 4.04 23.34 2.06
C ASP A 187 3.06 23.12 0.88
N GLN A 188 3.47 22.39 -0.16
CA GLN A 188 2.61 21.90 -1.25
C GLN A 188 2.05 20.51 -0.93
N ASN A 189 1.64 20.30 0.32
CA ASN A 189 1.12 19.02 0.76
C ASN A 189 -0.24 18.75 0.08
N SER A 190 -0.24 17.92 -0.96
CA SER A 190 -1.46 17.47 -1.63
C SER A 190 -2.16 16.34 -0.87
N CYS A 191 -1.56 15.83 0.21
CA CYS A 191 -2.09 14.74 1.02
C CYS A 191 -3.18 15.25 1.99
N LYS A 192 -4.25 14.48 2.14
CA LYS A 192 -5.43 14.81 2.97
C LYS A 192 -5.50 13.89 4.20
N GLY A 193 -6.20 14.32 5.25
CA GLY A 193 -6.53 13.49 6.42
C GLY A 193 -5.33 13.15 7.31
N GLU A 194 -4.65 14.18 7.84
CA GLU A 194 -3.48 14.04 8.76
C GLU A 194 -2.39 13.07 8.24
N SER A 195 -2.27 12.94 6.92
CA SER A 195 -1.31 12.05 6.27
C SER A 195 0.06 12.72 6.13
N GLN A 196 1.11 11.91 6.20
CA GLN A 196 2.47 12.37 6.01
C GLN A 196 2.79 12.44 4.53
N CYS A 197 3.39 13.54 4.09
CA CYS A 197 3.83 13.70 2.71
C CYS A 197 5.31 13.34 2.61
N PHE A 198 5.64 12.58 1.57
CA PHE A 198 7.01 12.19 1.27
C PHE A 198 7.39 12.71 -0.11
N GLN A 199 8.62 13.16 -0.28
CA GLN A 199 9.16 13.62 -1.56
C GLN A 199 10.51 12.94 -1.85
N ASP A 200 10.88 12.84 -3.11
CA ASP A 200 12.10 12.13 -3.53
C ASP A 200 13.40 12.91 -3.31
N ASP A 201 13.32 14.25 -3.31
CA ASP A 201 14.45 15.17 -3.20
C ASP A 201 14.02 16.41 -2.38
N ASP A 202 14.94 16.95 -1.57
CA ASP A 202 14.65 18.08 -0.68
C ASP A 202 14.63 19.42 -1.39
N ILE A 203 15.46 19.57 -2.43
CA ILE A 203 15.73 20.82 -3.12
C ILE A 203 14.85 20.92 -4.37
N CYS A 204 14.70 19.81 -5.11
CA CYS A 204 13.91 19.77 -6.34
C CYS A 204 13.08 18.48 -6.40
N PRO A 205 11.93 18.40 -5.69
CA PRO A 205 11.10 17.22 -5.68
C PRO A 205 10.47 16.99 -7.06
N THR A 206 10.69 15.81 -7.63
CA THR A 206 10.08 15.36 -8.89
C THR A 206 8.92 14.40 -8.67
N ARG A 207 8.88 13.74 -7.51
CA ARG A 207 7.84 12.78 -7.13
C ARG A 207 7.46 13.01 -5.67
N SER A 208 6.16 13.05 -5.40
CA SER A 208 5.61 13.07 -4.05
C SER A 208 4.63 11.92 -3.84
N VAL A 209 4.66 11.34 -2.65
CA VAL A 209 3.81 10.21 -2.25
C VAL A 209 3.23 10.51 -0.88
N CYS A 210 1.95 10.19 -0.71
CA CYS A 210 1.26 10.34 0.57
C CYS A 210 1.29 9.04 1.35
N ILE A 211 1.77 9.10 2.59
CA ILE A 211 1.70 8.01 3.57
C ILE A 211 0.41 8.21 4.37
N CYS A 212 -0.56 7.35 4.11
CA CYS A 212 -1.87 7.45 4.73
C CYS A 212 -1.85 6.93 6.16
N SER A 213 -2.46 7.70 7.05
CA SER A 213 -2.81 7.27 8.40
C SER A 213 -3.72 6.04 8.35
N PRO A 214 -3.73 5.20 9.41
CA PRO A 214 -4.65 4.07 9.48
C PRO A 214 -6.07 4.55 9.22
N CYS A 215 -6.85 3.75 8.48
CA CYS A 215 -8.21 4.08 8.04
C CYS A 215 -8.31 5.14 6.93
N PHE A 216 -7.21 5.56 6.29
CA PHE A 216 -7.24 6.41 5.09
C PHE A 216 -6.58 5.72 3.89
N TYR A 217 -7.11 5.94 2.68
CA TYR A 217 -6.60 5.35 1.44
C TYR A 217 -6.80 6.24 0.21
N GLY A 218 -6.16 5.86 -0.90
CA GLY A 218 -6.09 6.64 -2.14
C GLY A 218 -4.74 7.35 -2.32
N THR A 219 -4.45 7.82 -3.52
CA THR A 219 -3.17 8.46 -3.88
C THR A 219 -2.83 9.71 -3.08
N ARG A 220 -3.85 10.37 -2.52
CA ARG A 220 -3.73 11.54 -1.64
C ARG A 220 -4.32 11.28 -0.25
N CYS A 221 -4.54 10.03 0.13
CA CYS A 221 -5.23 9.66 1.38
C CYS A 221 -6.61 10.32 1.51
N GLN A 222 -7.26 10.57 0.37
CA GLN A 222 -8.50 11.36 0.31
C GLN A 222 -9.74 10.62 0.80
N PHE A 223 -9.68 9.29 0.92
CA PHE A 223 -10.79 8.47 1.34
C PHE A 223 -10.57 8.00 2.77
N SER A 224 -11.57 8.19 3.62
CA SER A 224 -11.56 7.75 5.02
C SER A 224 -12.54 6.61 5.22
N VAL A 225 -12.12 5.65 6.04
CA VAL A 225 -12.92 4.53 6.53
C VAL A 225 -13.77 4.93 7.74
N ASN A 226 -13.54 6.11 8.34
CA ASN A 226 -14.21 6.56 9.57
C ASN A 226 -15.69 6.95 9.38
N GLY A 227 -16.18 7.10 8.15
CA GLY A 227 -17.56 7.44 7.84
C GLY A 227 -18.24 6.35 7.05
N PHE A 228 -18.91 5.41 7.73
CA PHE A 228 -19.88 4.44 7.20
C PHE A 228 -19.88 4.22 5.67
N GLY A 229 -19.04 3.29 5.24
CA GLY A 229 -19.03 2.79 3.88
C GLY A 229 -17.75 2.04 3.54
N LEU A 230 -17.29 1.14 4.40
CA LEU A 230 -16.32 0.14 3.96
C LEU A 230 -16.99 -0.68 2.86
N SER A 231 -16.60 -0.44 1.61
CA SER A 231 -16.98 -1.34 0.53
C SER A 231 -16.31 -2.69 0.78
N LEU A 232 -17.02 -3.76 0.42
CA LEU A 232 -16.48 -5.11 0.42
C LEU A 232 -15.10 -5.19 -0.27
N ASP A 233 -14.92 -4.37 -1.32
CA ASP A 233 -13.68 -4.21 -2.09
C ASP A 233 -12.53 -3.65 -1.25
N GLY A 234 -12.80 -2.72 -0.33
CA GLY A 234 -11.80 -2.14 0.57
C GLY A 234 -11.39 -3.08 1.70
N ILE A 235 -12.31 -3.89 2.22
CA ILE A 235 -12.02 -4.85 3.31
C ILE A 235 -11.33 -6.10 2.78
N LEU A 236 -11.87 -6.72 1.72
CA LEU A 236 -11.43 -8.03 1.25
C LEU A 236 -10.52 -7.98 0.03
N GLY A 237 -10.64 -6.95 -0.82
CA GLY A 237 -9.97 -6.93 -2.12
C GLY A 237 -8.45 -7.04 -2.04
N TYR A 238 -7.83 -6.45 -1.02
CA TYR A 238 -6.37 -6.50 -0.83
C TYR A 238 -5.86 -7.85 -0.31
N HIS A 239 -6.74 -8.64 0.31
CA HIS A 239 -6.37 -9.94 0.86
C HIS A 239 -6.51 -11.08 -0.17
N ILE A 240 -7.25 -10.88 -1.25
CA ILE A 240 -7.47 -11.90 -2.28
C ILE A 240 -6.29 -11.94 -3.24
N GLN A 241 -5.72 -13.14 -3.37
CA GLN A 241 -4.55 -13.37 -4.19
C GLN A 241 -4.97 -13.71 -5.63
N PRO A 242 -4.38 -13.08 -6.65
CA PRO A 242 -4.62 -13.44 -8.04
C PRO A 242 -3.97 -14.80 -8.36
N HIS A 243 -4.59 -15.56 -9.26
CA HIS A 243 -4.08 -16.83 -9.80
C HIS A 243 -3.93 -18.00 -8.80
N ILE A 244 -4.57 -17.93 -7.63
CA ILE A 244 -4.59 -19.01 -6.64
C ILE A 244 -6.04 -19.47 -6.44
N ASP A 245 -6.24 -20.79 -6.44
CA ASP A 245 -7.55 -21.41 -6.26
C ASP A 245 -8.21 -21.04 -4.93
N LEU A 246 -9.55 -21.01 -4.92
CA LEU A 246 -10.38 -20.54 -3.80
C LEU A 246 -10.07 -21.23 -2.45
N LEU A 247 -9.67 -22.50 -2.48
CA LEU A 247 -9.35 -23.31 -1.29
C LEU A 247 -7.97 -23.01 -0.69
N ASN A 248 -7.08 -22.41 -1.49
CA ASN A 248 -5.69 -22.08 -1.10
C ASN A 248 -5.53 -20.58 -0.77
N GLN A 249 -6.62 -19.82 -0.78
CA GLN A 249 -6.65 -18.42 -0.36
C GLN A 249 -6.42 -18.29 1.17
N PRO A 250 -5.92 -17.14 1.66
CA PRO A 250 -5.65 -16.94 3.08
C PRO A 250 -6.89 -17.13 3.97
N SER A 251 -6.66 -17.52 5.23
CA SER A 251 -7.70 -17.88 6.21
C SER A 251 -8.78 -16.80 6.40
N ILE A 252 -8.42 -15.53 6.26
CA ILE A 252 -9.35 -14.39 6.31
C ILE A 252 -10.45 -14.52 5.25
N ILE A 253 -10.10 -14.93 4.02
CA ILE A 253 -11.06 -15.10 2.93
C ILE A 253 -11.94 -16.31 3.19
N LEU A 254 -11.36 -17.44 3.62
CA LEU A 254 -12.12 -18.65 3.90
C LEU A 254 -13.18 -18.41 5.00
N PHE A 255 -12.80 -17.70 6.06
CA PHE A 255 -13.71 -17.29 7.13
C PHE A 255 -14.82 -16.36 6.60
N SER A 256 -14.44 -15.33 5.85
CA SER A 256 -15.40 -14.39 5.27
C SER A 256 -16.39 -15.05 4.30
N LEU A 257 -15.92 -16.00 3.49
CA LEU A 257 -16.73 -16.77 2.56
C LEU A 257 -17.74 -17.64 3.32
N SER A 258 -17.32 -18.25 4.43
CA SER A 258 -18.20 -19.02 5.31
C SER A 258 -19.31 -18.14 5.89
N VAL A 259 -18.95 -16.95 6.42
CA VAL A 259 -19.92 -15.99 6.97
C VAL A 259 -20.91 -15.51 5.89
N VAL A 260 -20.40 -15.18 4.69
CA VAL A 260 -21.25 -14.71 3.59
C VAL A 260 -22.23 -15.81 3.14
N ILE A 261 -21.77 -17.05 2.97
CA ILE A 261 -22.66 -18.17 2.61
C ILE A 261 -23.77 -18.35 3.66
N ILE A 262 -23.42 -18.35 4.96
CA ILE A 262 -24.42 -18.47 6.03
C ILE A 262 -25.42 -17.31 5.96
N SER A 263 -24.94 -16.07 5.78
CA SER A 263 -25.81 -14.89 5.70
C SER A 263 -26.77 -14.93 4.51
N ILE A 264 -26.34 -15.44 3.35
CA ILE A 264 -27.18 -15.58 2.16
C ILE A 264 -28.23 -16.66 2.38
N VAL A 265 -27.85 -17.82 2.93
CA VAL A 265 -28.79 -18.93 3.18
C VAL A 265 -29.87 -18.50 4.17
N VAL A 266 -29.50 -17.93 5.32
CA VAL A 266 -30.45 -17.45 6.32
C VAL A 266 -31.32 -16.33 5.76
N GLY A 267 -30.71 -15.38 5.02
CA GLY A 267 -31.41 -14.27 4.40
C GLY A 267 -32.46 -14.71 3.37
N LEU A 268 -32.13 -15.68 2.52
CA LEU A 268 -33.07 -16.23 1.53
C LEU A 268 -34.22 -16.99 2.19
N ILE A 269 -33.93 -17.85 3.18
CA ILE A 269 -34.98 -18.59 3.90
C ILE A 269 -35.95 -17.59 4.57
N ASN A 270 -35.42 -16.61 5.28
CA ASN A 270 -36.24 -15.60 5.97
C ASN A 270 -37.02 -14.72 4.98
N GLY A 271 -36.38 -14.26 3.90
CA GLY A 271 -37.02 -13.45 2.86
C GLY A 271 -38.17 -14.18 2.15
N ILE A 272 -37.99 -15.46 1.83
CA ILE A 272 -39.04 -16.28 1.18
C ILE A 272 -40.19 -16.56 2.15
N LEU A 273 -39.88 -16.98 3.38
CA LEU A 273 -40.91 -17.25 4.39
C LEU A 273 -41.73 -15.99 4.70
N SER A 274 -41.07 -14.85 4.90
CA SER A 274 -41.75 -13.58 5.16
C SER A 274 -42.63 -13.15 3.98
N LEU A 275 -42.15 -13.28 2.75
CA LEU A 275 -42.94 -12.98 1.55
C LEU A 275 -44.21 -13.85 1.48
N ILE A 276 -44.09 -15.15 1.73
CA ILE A 276 -45.23 -16.07 1.75
C ILE A 276 -46.22 -15.68 2.86
N THR A 277 -45.73 -15.37 4.07
CA THR A 277 -46.60 -15.02 5.20
C THR A 277 -47.35 -13.71 4.97
N PHE A 278 -46.69 -12.69 4.42
CA PHE A 278 -47.28 -11.37 4.25
C PHE A 278 -48.12 -11.23 2.99
N GLN A 279 -48.00 -12.14 2.01
CA GLN A 279 -48.92 -12.23 0.89
C GLN A 279 -50.34 -12.70 1.27
N ASN A 280 -50.53 -13.21 2.49
CA ASN A 280 -51.84 -13.64 2.95
C ASN A 280 -52.83 -12.45 3.03
N ARG A 281 -54.02 -12.61 2.43
CA ARG A 281 -55.04 -11.54 2.32
C ARG A 281 -55.43 -10.93 3.67
N GLN A 282 -55.48 -11.73 4.74
CA GLN A 282 -55.85 -11.27 6.08
C GLN A 282 -54.88 -10.23 6.65
N VAL A 283 -53.59 -10.29 6.29
CA VAL A 283 -52.56 -9.38 6.81
C VAL A 283 -52.53 -8.06 6.02
N CYS A 284 -52.98 -8.09 4.77
CA CYS A 284 -53.06 -6.94 3.87
C CYS A 284 -54.32 -6.10 4.05
N GLU A 285 -55.20 -6.44 5.00
CA GLU A 285 -56.37 -5.62 5.34
C GLU A 285 -55.99 -4.29 6.00
N VAL A 286 -54.78 -4.23 6.59
CA VAL A 286 -54.22 -3.04 7.25
C VAL A 286 -53.04 -2.50 6.43
N GLY A 287 -52.86 -1.18 6.39
CA GLY A 287 -51.76 -0.50 5.66
C GLY A 287 -50.38 -1.08 5.99
N CYS A 288 -50.17 -1.44 7.26
CA CYS A 288 -48.98 -2.11 7.78
C CYS A 288 -48.59 -3.38 6.99
N GLY A 289 -49.56 -4.13 6.45
CA GLY A 289 -49.30 -5.34 5.66
C GLY A 289 -48.57 -5.04 4.35
N PHE A 290 -48.91 -3.94 3.67
CA PHE A 290 -48.22 -3.52 2.44
C PHE A 290 -46.77 -3.11 2.69
N TYR A 291 -46.49 -2.43 3.81
CA TYR A 291 -45.12 -2.07 4.19
C TYR A 291 -44.26 -3.32 4.51
N LEU A 292 -44.85 -4.34 5.14
CA LEU A 292 -44.19 -5.63 5.41
C LEU A 292 -43.90 -6.44 4.14
N ILE A 293 -44.81 -6.42 3.16
CA ILE A 293 -44.53 -6.99 1.84
C ILE A 293 -43.38 -6.23 1.16
N GLY A 294 -43.42 -4.90 1.19
CA GLY A 294 -42.35 -4.06 0.67
C GLY A 294 -40.99 -4.42 1.29
N SER A 295 -40.95 -4.57 2.63
CA SER A 295 -39.72 -4.89 3.38
C SER A 295 -39.20 -6.30 3.05
N SER A 296 -40.09 -7.29 2.90
CA SER A 296 -39.67 -8.65 2.48
C SER A 296 -39.11 -8.68 1.05
N ILE A 297 -39.65 -7.88 0.12
CA ILE A 297 -39.10 -7.73 -1.23
C ILE A 297 -37.74 -7.04 -1.20
N THR A 298 -37.60 -5.92 -0.46
CA THR A 298 -36.33 -5.19 -0.38
C THR A 298 -35.24 -6.01 0.29
N THR A 299 -35.55 -6.72 1.38
CA THR A 299 -34.59 -7.60 2.06
C THR A 299 -34.15 -8.76 1.15
N LEU A 300 -35.06 -9.42 0.45
CA LEU A 300 -34.70 -10.47 -0.52
C LEU A 300 -33.78 -9.90 -1.63
N LEU A 301 -34.09 -8.73 -2.16
CA LEU A 301 -33.27 -8.07 -3.17
C LEU A 301 -31.89 -7.65 -2.63
N THR A 302 -31.78 -7.15 -1.40
CA THR A 302 -30.47 -6.85 -0.76
C THR A 302 -29.60 -8.09 -0.64
N THR A 303 -30.16 -9.23 -0.19
CA THR A 303 -29.38 -10.47 0.00
C THR A 303 -28.82 -11.00 -1.32
N ILE A 304 -29.60 -10.94 -2.40
CA ILE A 304 -29.19 -11.35 -3.74
C ILE A 304 -28.08 -10.43 -4.28
N ILE A 305 -28.26 -9.11 -4.21
CA ILE A 305 -27.27 -8.14 -4.71
C ILE A 305 -25.96 -8.25 -3.92
N PHE A 306 -26.03 -8.43 -2.60
CA PHE A 306 -24.87 -8.61 -1.74
C PHE A 306 -24.08 -9.87 -2.11
N GLY A 307 -24.77 -10.99 -2.30
CA GLY A 307 -24.15 -12.25 -2.72
C GLY A 307 -23.50 -12.13 -4.10
N LEU A 308 -24.20 -11.56 -5.08
CA LEU A 308 -23.65 -11.32 -6.43
C LEU A 308 -22.39 -10.45 -6.38
N LYS A 309 -22.42 -9.35 -5.60
CA LYS A 309 -21.26 -8.47 -5.44
C LYS A 309 -20.06 -9.24 -4.88
N PHE A 310 -20.26 -10.06 -3.85
CA PHE A 310 -19.19 -10.86 -3.25
C PHE A 310 -18.57 -11.83 -4.25
N TRP A 311 -19.39 -12.58 -5.00
CA TRP A 311 -18.89 -13.52 -6.01
C TRP A 311 -18.11 -12.81 -7.13
N ILE A 312 -18.62 -11.68 -7.62
CA ILE A 312 -17.94 -10.88 -8.66
C ILE A 312 -16.60 -10.37 -8.17
N LEU A 313 -16.52 -9.90 -6.93
CA LEU A 313 -15.28 -9.45 -6.30
C LEU A 313 -14.23 -10.57 -6.29
N VAL A 314 -14.62 -11.77 -5.84
CA VAL A 314 -13.71 -12.93 -5.80
C VAL A 314 -13.23 -13.31 -7.20
N LEU A 315 -14.15 -13.42 -8.17
CA LEU A 315 -13.83 -13.77 -9.56
C LEU A 315 -12.96 -12.72 -10.26
N ALA A 316 -13.17 -11.44 -9.95
CA ALA A 316 -12.36 -10.34 -10.48
C ALA A 316 -10.93 -10.37 -9.93
N GLN A 317 -10.79 -10.54 -8.62
CA GLN A 317 -9.47 -10.60 -7.96
C GLN A 317 -8.68 -11.87 -8.33
N MET A 318 -9.37 -12.99 -8.55
CA MET A 318 -8.76 -14.20 -9.12
C MET A 318 -8.40 -14.08 -10.60
N THR A 319 -8.60 -12.91 -11.24
CA THR A 319 -8.33 -12.61 -12.66
C THR A 319 -9.13 -13.43 -13.68
N VAL A 320 -10.15 -14.17 -13.23
CA VAL A 320 -11.05 -14.94 -14.10
C VAL A 320 -11.89 -13.97 -14.95
N ILE A 321 -12.31 -12.85 -14.36
CA ILE A 321 -13.00 -11.76 -15.06
C ILE A 321 -12.04 -10.58 -15.21
N SER A 322 -11.58 -10.33 -16.44
CA SER A 322 -10.60 -9.28 -16.75
C SER A 322 -11.19 -8.10 -17.54
N ASN A 323 -12.48 -8.14 -17.89
CA ASN A 323 -13.11 -7.09 -18.69
C ASN A 323 -13.27 -5.79 -17.86
N ARG A 324 -12.43 -4.80 -18.15
CA ARG A 324 -12.39 -3.52 -17.44
C ARG A 324 -13.71 -2.74 -17.48
N VAL A 325 -14.42 -2.77 -18.61
CA VAL A 325 -15.70 -2.05 -18.76
C VAL A 325 -16.76 -2.66 -17.86
N PHE A 326 -16.82 -4.00 -17.84
CA PHE A 326 -17.73 -4.72 -16.95
C PHE A 326 -17.42 -4.41 -15.48
N LEU A 327 -16.17 -4.54 -15.04
CA LEU A 327 -15.77 -4.28 -13.66
C LEU A 327 -16.07 -2.83 -13.21
N GLN A 328 -15.89 -1.85 -14.10
CA GLN A 328 -16.18 -0.45 -13.80
C GLN A 328 -17.69 -0.18 -13.62
N ILE A 329 -18.54 -0.79 -14.47
CA ILE A 329 -19.99 -0.68 -14.35
C ILE A 329 -20.47 -1.32 -13.04
N GLN A 330 -19.95 -2.51 -12.71
CA GLN A 330 -20.29 -3.24 -11.49
C GLN A 330 -19.94 -2.44 -10.22
N CYS A 331 -18.73 -1.87 -10.19
CA CYS A 331 -18.23 -1.08 -9.06
C CYS A 331 -19.13 0.13 -8.74
N MET A 332 -19.62 0.84 -9.77
CA MET A 332 -20.52 1.98 -9.53
C MET A 332 -21.96 1.57 -9.22
N SER A 333 -22.44 0.46 -9.81
CA SER A 333 -23.86 0.10 -9.75
C SER A 333 -24.25 -0.65 -8.46
N PHE A 334 -23.47 -1.65 -8.05
CA PHE A 334 -23.87 -2.54 -6.96
C PHE A 334 -23.90 -1.84 -5.60
N ASP A 335 -22.92 -0.97 -5.33
CA ASP A 335 -22.81 -0.24 -4.07
C ASP A 335 -23.94 0.76 -3.92
N PHE A 336 -24.29 1.41 -5.03
CA PHE A 336 -25.43 2.30 -5.09
C PHE A 336 -26.74 1.55 -4.85
N LEU A 337 -26.97 0.43 -5.56
CA LEU A 337 -28.18 -0.38 -5.41
C LEU A 337 -28.33 -0.93 -3.99
N LEU A 338 -27.25 -1.47 -3.40
CA LEU A 338 -27.25 -1.95 -2.02
C LEU A 338 -27.63 -0.84 -1.04
N ARG A 339 -27.05 0.35 -1.18
CA ARG A 339 -27.35 1.49 -0.31
C ARG A 339 -28.79 1.96 -0.45
N VAL A 340 -29.33 2.00 -1.66
CA VAL A 340 -30.74 2.33 -1.90
C VAL A 340 -31.64 1.32 -1.19
N CYS A 341 -31.38 0.02 -1.34
CA CYS A 341 -32.25 -1.01 -0.78
C CYS A 341 -32.22 -1.03 0.76
N LEU A 342 -31.04 -0.84 1.37
CA LEU A 342 -30.91 -0.72 2.82
C LEU A 342 -31.65 0.51 3.37
N ASN A 343 -31.53 1.65 2.69
CA ASN A 343 -32.24 2.86 3.10
C ASN A 343 -33.77 2.69 2.95
N MET A 344 -34.23 2.08 1.85
CA MET A 344 -35.66 1.82 1.66
C MET A 344 -36.23 0.92 2.76
N ASP A 345 -35.49 -0.11 3.18
CA ASP A 345 -35.91 -0.98 4.28
C ASP A 345 -36.01 -0.23 5.62
N GLN A 346 -35.06 0.66 5.92
CA GLN A 346 -35.14 1.54 7.10
C GLN A 346 -36.37 2.44 7.10
N TRP A 347 -36.68 3.04 5.94
CA TRP A 347 -37.88 3.87 5.79
C TRP A 347 -39.17 3.07 5.94
N LEU A 348 -39.24 1.85 5.37
CA LEU A 348 -40.41 0.97 5.52
C LEU A 348 -40.61 0.57 6.98
N ASN A 349 -39.54 0.23 7.70
CA ASN A 349 -39.60 -0.08 9.13
C ASN A 349 -40.03 1.13 9.97
N ALA A 350 -39.59 2.33 9.62
CA ALA A 350 -40.04 3.56 10.27
C ALA A 350 -41.54 3.82 10.03
N CYS A 351 -42.03 3.63 8.81
CA CYS A 351 -43.47 3.74 8.49
C CYS A 351 -44.31 2.75 9.29
N ILE A 352 -43.85 1.50 9.42
CA ILE A 352 -44.52 0.47 10.25
C ILE A 352 -44.59 0.92 11.71
N ALA A 353 -43.47 1.41 12.27
CA ALA A 353 -43.44 1.88 13.65
C ALA A 353 -44.40 3.05 13.89
N VAL A 354 -44.42 4.03 12.97
CA VAL A 354 -45.33 5.18 13.05
C VAL A 354 -46.79 4.72 13.01
N GLU A 355 -47.16 3.88 12.05
CA GLU A 355 -48.54 3.38 11.94
C GLU A 355 -48.97 2.62 13.20
N ARG A 356 -48.10 1.77 13.75
CA ARG A 356 -48.36 1.04 15.01
C ARG A 356 -48.54 1.98 16.19
N THR A 357 -47.72 3.03 16.32
CA THR A 357 -47.90 4.01 17.41
C THR A 357 -49.22 4.79 17.30
N ILE A 358 -49.62 5.18 16.08
CA ILE A 358 -50.89 5.87 15.84
C ILE A 358 -52.08 4.98 16.21
N THR A 359 -52.02 3.68 15.89
CA THR A 359 -53.10 2.73 16.25
C THR A 359 -53.26 2.51 17.76
N VAL A 360 -52.24 2.77 18.57
CA VAL A 360 -52.31 2.62 20.04
C VAL A 360 -52.78 3.93 20.70
N LEU A 361 -52.45 5.08 20.11
CA LEU A 361 -52.86 6.40 20.62
C LEU A 361 -54.32 6.76 20.27
N LYS A 362 -54.88 6.14 19.25
CA LYS A 362 -56.26 6.30 18.80
C LYS A 362 -57.15 5.24 19.44
#